data_AF-C5FQ39-F1
#
_entry.id   AF-C5FQ39-F1
#
_cell.length_a   1.000
_cell.length_b   1.000
_cell.length_c   1.000
_cell.angle_alpha   90.00
_cell.angle_beta   90.00
_cell.angle_gamma   90.00
#
_symmetry.space_group_name_H-M   'P 1'
#
loop_
_entity.id
_entity.type
_entity.pdbx_description
1 polymer ?
#
loop_
_entity_poly.entity_id
_entity_poly.type
_entity_poly.pdbx_seq_one_letter_code
_entity_poly.pdbx_strand_id
1 'polypeptide(L)'
;MPVMLLYIFEGASYPVVEISLNTEFPKLPAMTETLVSIPYTAANLPGPLPTKSQIESAPVLSQRGDTKIVKVDDKYAVKYGPAAQFFFFEGQNTIFRSEDICLVQADAESEMNYMVMEYIEGQTLKSCWDTLSDAEKEDIAATLKQYFTELRSLPSPGYYGFLGRRPFESLMFETMEPNPAINGPFETEEDLNEGMILSYASRRPKHRAAFMRRALATTFHGHEPKFTHADFQCKNIIVRKTGCEDGKNRKRMYEVTVIDWEEAGWYPSYWEYTVAAHASDWQDDWPNWLAKMMDPYDLEFAWVDMIHQSYYGGL
;
A
#
# COMPACT_ATOMS: atom_id res chain seq x y z
N MET A 1 -1.10 41.68 -12.10
CA MET A 1 -0.16 42.78 -11.75
C MET A 1 -0.52 43.28 -10.36
N PRO A 2 0.43 43.62 -9.49
CA PRO A 2 1.03 42.73 -8.49
C PRO A 2 0.74 43.19 -7.04
N VAL A 3 1.39 42.53 -6.07
CA VAL A 3 1.81 43.04 -4.74
C VAL A 3 0.96 42.64 -3.50
N MET A 4 1.49 41.65 -2.76
CA MET A 4 1.95 41.67 -1.35
C MET A 4 1.04 42.25 -0.24
N LEU A 5 0.85 41.51 0.86
CA LEU A 5 1.02 42.02 2.24
C LEU A 5 0.93 40.92 3.33
N LEU A 6 1.93 40.93 4.22
CA LEU A 6 1.92 40.38 5.59
C LEU A 6 0.90 41.14 6.47
N TYR A 7 0.36 40.50 7.53
CA TYR A 7 0.66 40.78 8.97
C TYR A 7 -0.36 40.12 9.95
N ILE A 8 0.21 39.29 10.85
CA ILE A 8 -0.01 39.06 12.30
C ILE A 8 -1.23 39.71 13.02
N PHE A 9 -1.92 38.94 13.89
CA PHE A 9 -2.36 39.40 15.24
C PHE A 9 -2.53 38.23 16.24
N GLU A 10 -2.15 38.50 17.51
CA GLU A 10 -2.17 37.61 18.69
C GLU A 10 -3.56 37.52 19.38
N GLY A 11 -3.79 36.40 20.10
CA GLY A 11 -4.51 36.36 21.38
C GLY A 11 -5.90 35.72 21.43
N ALA A 12 -6.01 34.49 21.96
CA ALA A 12 -6.99 34.03 22.98
C ALA A 12 -7.07 32.48 23.09
N SER A 13 -7.09 32.02 24.34
CA SER A 13 -7.59 30.74 24.93
C SER A 13 -8.11 29.60 24.04
N TYR A 14 -7.55 28.40 24.27
CA TYR A 14 -7.89 27.08 23.72
C TYR A 14 -9.37 26.69 23.78
N PRO A 15 -9.85 25.88 22.83
CA PRO A 15 -10.72 24.75 23.10
C PRO A 15 -9.88 23.46 23.25
N VAL A 16 -10.18 22.71 24.32
CA VAL A 16 -9.85 21.28 24.41
C VAL A 16 -10.60 20.59 23.29
N VAL A 17 -9.88 20.10 22.28
CA VAL A 17 -10.46 19.20 21.28
C VAL A 17 -10.47 17.82 21.92
N GLU A 18 -11.67 17.32 22.24
CA GLU A 18 -11.90 15.90 22.46
C GLU A 18 -11.41 15.17 21.21
N ILE A 19 -10.27 14.50 21.34
CA ILE A 19 -9.81 13.53 20.35
C ILE A 19 -10.78 12.36 20.46
N SER A 20 -11.73 12.28 19.52
CA SER A 20 -12.54 11.09 19.32
C SER A 20 -11.58 9.95 18.99
N LEU A 21 -11.35 9.08 19.96
CA LEU A 21 -10.67 7.80 19.78
C LEU A 21 -11.59 6.91 18.94
N ASN A 22 -11.57 7.10 17.62
CA ASN A 22 -12.23 6.19 16.71
C ASN A 22 -11.43 4.88 16.70
N THR A 23 -11.95 3.90 17.44
CA THR A 23 -11.55 2.48 17.39
C THR A 23 -12.14 1.75 16.19
N GLU A 24 -12.65 2.50 15.21
CA GLU A 24 -13.14 2.01 13.93
C GLU A 24 -12.25 2.63 12.85
N PHE A 25 -11.85 1.84 11.84
CA PHE A 25 -11.26 2.42 10.64
C PHE A 25 -12.20 3.54 10.16
N PRO A 26 -11.68 4.74 9.83
CA PRO A 26 -12.52 5.77 9.27
C PRO A 26 -13.21 5.18 8.05
N LYS A 27 -14.55 5.19 8.03
CA LYS A 27 -15.33 4.72 6.88
C LYS A 27 -14.78 5.39 5.64
N LEU A 28 -14.25 4.59 4.72
CA LEU A 28 -13.73 5.09 3.45
C LEU A 28 -14.83 5.92 2.77
N PRO A 29 -14.57 7.18 2.38
CA PRO A 29 -15.56 7.98 1.69
C PRO A 29 -15.96 7.28 0.38
N ALA A 30 -17.20 7.50 -0.07
CA ALA A 30 -17.65 7.05 -1.38
C ALA A 30 -16.86 7.81 -2.45
N MET A 31 -15.69 7.30 -2.81
CA MET A 31 -14.75 8.00 -3.67
C MET A 31 -14.91 7.56 -5.11
N THR A 32 -15.23 8.52 -5.97
CA THR A 32 -14.86 8.44 -7.39
C THR A 32 -13.33 8.56 -7.46
N GLU A 33 -12.67 7.84 -8.36
CA GLU A 33 -11.22 7.93 -8.58
C GLU A 33 -10.82 9.34 -9.06
N THR A 34 -10.73 10.29 -8.14
CA THR A 34 -10.21 11.62 -8.42
C THR A 34 -8.73 11.58 -8.10
N LEU A 35 -7.90 11.41 -9.13
CA LEU A 35 -6.46 11.56 -8.98
C LEU A 35 -6.15 12.96 -8.45
N VAL A 36 -5.47 13.02 -7.32
CA VAL A 36 -5.05 14.29 -6.72
C VAL A 36 -3.85 14.83 -7.50
N SER A 37 -3.90 16.11 -7.84
CA SER A 37 -2.79 16.81 -8.48
C SER A 37 -1.62 16.96 -7.50
N ILE A 38 -0.41 16.64 -7.96
CA ILE A 38 0.82 16.77 -7.18
C ILE A 38 1.52 18.10 -7.56
N PRO A 39 2.05 18.89 -6.59
CA PRO A 39 2.09 18.62 -5.15
C PRO A 39 0.74 18.72 -4.46
N TYR A 40 0.44 17.75 -3.58
CA TYR A 40 -0.72 17.76 -2.70
C TYR A 40 -0.26 18.06 -1.27
N THR A 41 -1.05 18.81 -0.51
CA THR A 41 -0.83 19.01 0.93
C THR A 41 -2.16 18.79 1.62
N ALA A 42 -2.22 17.88 2.58
CA ALA A 42 -3.43 17.67 3.37
C ALA A 42 -3.76 18.91 4.23
N ALA A 43 -5.05 19.10 4.50
CA ALA A 43 -5.55 20.28 5.22
C ALA A 43 -5.12 20.33 6.69
N ASN A 44 -4.91 19.18 7.33
CA ASN A 44 -4.57 19.07 8.74
C ASN A 44 -3.18 18.44 8.90
N LEU A 45 -2.14 19.26 9.07
CA LEU A 45 -0.78 18.79 9.31
C LEU A 45 -0.46 18.76 10.82
N PRO A 46 0.34 17.79 11.34
CA PRO A 46 0.78 17.74 12.74
C PRO A 46 1.80 18.85 13.08
N GLY A 47 2.27 19.59 12.07
CA GLY A 47 3.12 20.76 12.24
C GLY A 47 3.49 21.39 10.90
N PRO A 48 4.44 22.34 10.88
CA PRO A 48 5.05 22.80 9.64
C PRO A 48 5.72 21.63 8.89
N LEU A 49 5.70 21.66 7.57
CA LEU A 49 6.41 20.67 6.75
C LEU A 49 7.93 20.81 6.97
N PRO A 50 8.69 19.69 6.99
CA PRO A 50 10.12 19.73 7.19
C PRO A 50 10.85 20.31 5.96
N THR A 51 11.90 21.08 6.20
CA THR A 51 12.79 21.56 5.13
C THR A 51 13.70 20.45 4.61
N LYS A 52 14.21 20.58 3.39
CA LYS A 52 15.18 19.64 2.80
C LYS A 52 16.38 19.37 3.72
N SER A 53 16.95 20.40 4.33
CA SER A 53 18.08 20.25 5.25
C SER A 53 17.71 19.46 6.50
N GLN A 54 16.49 19.63 7.04
CA GLN A 54 16.00 18.81 8.15
C GLN A 54 15.83 17.35 7.74
N ILE A 55 15.29 17.10 6.54
CA ILE A 55 15.11 15.74 6.00
C ILE A 55 16.48 15.05 5.82
N GLU A 56 17.43 15.69 5.15
CA GLU A 56 18.72 15.07 4.81
C GLU A 56 19.63 14.84 6.04
N SER A 57 19.39 15.54 7.15
CA SER A 57 20.12 15.38 8.41
C SER A 57 19.40 14.50 9.44
N ALA A 58 18.18 14.06 9.14
CA ALA A 58 17.35 13.30 10.06
C ALA A 58 17.82 11.84 10.25
N PRO A 59 17.48 11.22 11.38
CA PRO A 59 17.72 9.79 11.61
C PRO A 59 17.07 8.93 10.52
N VAL A 60 17.87 8.04 9.93
CA VAL A 60 17.42 7.06 8.93
C VAL A 60 16.67 5.94 9.63
N LEU A 61 15.41 5.74 9.24
CA LEU A 61 14.58 4.60 9.65
C LEU A 61 14.86 3.37 8.79
N SER A 62 15.03 3.57 7.48
CA SER A 62 15.28 2.50 6.51
C SER A 62 15.99 3.05 5.27
N GLN A 63 16.78 2.20 4.60
CA GLN A 63 17.43 2.54 3.33
C GLN A 63 17.46 1.32 2.41
N ARG A 64 17.08 1.51 1.14
CA ARG A 64 17.17 0.51 0.08
C ARG A 64 17.75 1.16 -1.17
N GLY A 65 18.99 0.81 -1.50
CA GLY A 65 19.74 1.51 -2.54
C GLY A 65 19.82 3.01 -2.23
N ASP A 66 19.34 3.83 -3.17
CA ASP A 66 19.33 5.29 -3.04
C ASP A 66 18.03 5.85 -2.43
N THR A 67 17.01 5.01 -2.18
CA THR A 67 15.82 5.39 -1.42
C THR A 67 16.12 5.35 0.07
N LYS A 68 15.76 6.41 0.79
CA LYS A 68 15.83 6.52 2.25
C LYS A 68 14.48 6.87 2.83
N ILE A 69 14.19 6.35 4.01
CA ILE A 69 13.09 6.77 4.88
C ILE A 69 13.73 7.35 6.13
N VAL A 70 13.40 8.60 6.47
CA VAL A 70 13.92 9.29 7.66
C VAL A 70 12.78 9.75 8.57
N LYS A 71 13.09 9.92 9.86
CA LYS A 71 12.15 10.44 10.85
C LYS A 71 12.47 11.89 11.20
N VAL A 72 11.54 12.81 10.97
CA VAL A 72 11.74 14.24 11.22
C VAL A 72 10.80 14.73 12.32
N ASP A 73 11.37 15.37 13.34
CA ASP A 73 10.68 16.04 14.46
C ASP A 73 9.62 15.19 15.19
N ASP A 74 9.78 13.86 15.21
CA ASP A 74 8.81 12.89 15.75
C ASP A 74 7.40 12.96 15.14
N LYS A 75 7.23 13.72 14.05
CA LYS A 75 5.94 13.99 13.41
C LYS A 75 5.84 13.42 12.01
N TYR A 76 6.98 13.30 11.33
CA TYR A 76 7.00 12.92 9.92
C TYR A 76 7.93 11.75 9.65
N ALA A 77 7.45 10.85 8.80
CA ALA A 77 8.28 9.92 8.05
C ALA A 77 8.46 10.49 6.64
N VAL A 78 9.69 10.62 6.15
CA VAL A 78 9.96 11.14 4.82
C VAL A 78 10.69 10.10 4.00
N LYS A 79 10.03 9.59 2.94
CA LYS A 79 10.63 8.73 1.92
C LYS A 79 11.19 9.61 0.81
N TYR A 80 12.47 9.47 0.48
CA TYR A 80 13.11 10.26 -0.57
C TYR A 80 14.19 9.48 -1.31
N GLY A 81 14.40 9.81 -2.58
CA GLY A 81 15.28 9.11 -3.49
C GLY A 81 15.31 9.77 -4.87
N PRO A 82 16.14 9.25 -5.81
CA PRO A 82 16.21 9.74 -7.18
C PRO A 82 14.83 9.88 -7.84
N ALA A 83 14.64 10.88 -8.70
CA ALA A 83 13.34 11.22 -9.28
C ALA A 83 12.75 10.11 -10.18
N ALA A 84 13.62 9.23 -10.68
CA ALA A 84 13.24 8.01 -11.40
C ALA A 84 12.63 6.92 -10.48
N GLN A 85 12.72 7.08 -9.15
CA GLN A 85 12.10 6.19 -8.17
C GLN A 85 10.71 6.76 -7.81
N PHE A 86 9.68 5.96 -8.07
CA PHE A 86 8.30 6.39 -8.27
C PHE A 86 7.48 6.63 -7.00
N PHE A 87 7.92 7.52 -6.10
CA PHE A 87 7.14 7.87 -4.89
C PHE A 87 5.83 8.64 -5.19
N PHE A 88 5.63 9.09 -6.43
CA PHE A 88 4.39 9.76 -6.84
C PHE A 88 3.16 8.85 -6.72
N PHE A 89 3.34 7.55 -6.98
CA PHE A 89 2.23 6.59 -7.05
C PHE A 89 1.80 6.14 -5.67
N GLU A 90 2.77 5.84 -4.81
CA GLU A 90 2.54 5.57 -3.40
C GLU A 90 1.80 6.73 -2.73
N GLY A 91 2.17 7.98 -3.03
CA GLY A 91 1.47 9.16 -2.52
C GLY A 91 0.00 9.21 -2.92
N GLN A 92 -0.32 9.01 -4.20
CA GLN A 92 -1.71 8.97 -4.67
C GLN A 92 -2.50 7.82 -4.06
N ASN A 93 -1.90 6.63 -3.95
CA ASN A 93 -2.52 5.46 -3.37
C ASN A 93 -2.80 5.65 -1.87
N THR A 94 -1.86 6.28 -1.15
CA THR A 94 -2.00 6.61 0.27
C THR A 94 -3.16 7.59 0.48
N ILE A 95 -3.22 8.66 -0.32
CA ILE A 95 -4.31 9.66 -0.26
C ILE A 95 -5.66 9.04 -0.61
N PHE A 96 -5.69 8.13 -1.58
CA PHE A 96 -6.92 7.45 -1.97
C PHE A 96 -7.46 6.54 -0.85
N ARG A 97 -6.60 5.97 -0.01
CA ARG A 97 -7.03 5.12 1.11
C ARG A 97 -7.31 5.92 2.38
N SER A 98 -6.55 6.95 2.65
CA SER A 98 -6.66 7.70 3.90
C SER A 98 -6.47 9.17 3.63
N GLU A 99 -7.25 10.02 4.30
CA GLU A 99 -6.98 11.45 4.37
C GLU A 99 -5.66 11.77 5.11
N ASP A 100 -4.89 10.75 5.52
CA ASP A 100 -3.53 10.86 6.02
C ASP A 100 -2.65 11.68 5.07
N ILE A 101 -1.86 12.54 5.70
CA ILE A 101 -1.09 13.58 5.06
C ILE A 101 -0.05 12.98 4.13
N CYS A 102 -0.14 13.32 2.84
CA CYS A 102 0.93 13.07 1.89
C CYS A 102 1.31 14.40 1.24
N LEU A 103 2.54 14.88 1.46
CA LEU A 103 3.16 15.85 0.56
C LEU A 103 4.11 15.12 -0.35
N VAL A 104 3.79 15.08 -1.65
CA VAL A 104 4.77 14.71 -2.67
C VAL A 104 5.34 16.01 -3.25
N GLN A 105 6.61 16.29 -2.97
CA GLN A 105 7.33 17.41 -3.57
C GLN A 105 8.43 16.88 -4.48
N ALA A 106 8.33 17.21 -5.77
CA ALA A 106 9.44 17.07 -6.70
C ALA A 106 10.36 18.29 -6.52
N ASP A 107 11.61 18.07 -6.14
CA ASP A 107 12.62 19.12 -6.20
C ASP A 107 13.21 19.14 -7.61
N ALA A 108 12.73 20.06 -8.45
CA ALA A 108 13.16 20.21 -9.83
C ALA A 108 14.66 20.52 -9.98
N GLU A 109 15.33 20.96 -8.91
CA GLU A 109 16.77 21.30 -8.94
C GLU A 109 17.68 20.13 -8.57
N SER A 110 17.19 19.10 -7.88
CA SER A 110 18.05 18.04 -7.33
C SER A 110 17.86 16.64 -7.88
N GLU A 111 16.98 16.45 -8.87
CA GLU A 111 16.61 15.11 -9.38
C GLU A 111 16.18 14.15 -8.25
N MET A 112 15.63 14.68 -7.14
CA MET A 112 15.16 13.90 -6.00
C MET A 112 13.67 14.16 -5.75
N ASN A 113 12.96 13.09 -5.44
CA ASN A 113 11.57 13.13 -5.03
C ASN A 113 11.48 12.95 -3.51
N TYR A 114 10.54 13.68 -2.88
CA TYR A 114 10.27 13.58 -1.46
C TYR A 114 8.79 13.29 -1.25
N MET A 115 8.50 12.28 -0.43
CA MET A 115 7.17 11.94 0.06
C MET A 115 7.17 12.07 1.58
N VAL A 116 6.54 13.14 2.08
CA VAL A 116 6.36 13.42 3.49
C VAL A 116 5.04 12.83 3.94
N MET A 117 5.09 11.97 4.95
CA MET A 117 3.96 11.29 5.57
C MET A 117 3.95 11.56 7.06
N GLU A 118 2.80 11.44 7.70
CA GLU A 118 2.76 11.39 9.17
C GLU A 118 3.58 10.19 9.69
N TYR A 119 4.35 10.43 10.75
CA TYR A 119 5.04 9.35 11.45
C TYR A 119 4.04 8.59 12.33
N ILE A 120 3.79 7.34 11.98
CA ILE A 120 2.95 6.46 12.79
C ILE A 120 3.80 5.86 13.91
N GLU A 121 3.49 6.23 15.14
CA GLU A 121 4.12 5.62 16.31
C GLU A 121 3.75 4.15 16.45
N GLY A 122 4.76 3.30 16.69
CA GLY A 122 4.57 1.88 16.93
C GLY A 122 5.80 1.08 16.52
N GLN A 123 5.64 -0.23 16.53
CA GLN A 123 6.62 -1.16 15.96
C GLN A 123 5.99 -1.93 14.79
N THR A 124 6.80 -2.47 13.89
CA THR A 124 6.25 -3.29 12.80
C THR A 124 5.69 -4.59 13.36
N LEU A 125 4.67 -5.13 12.72
CA LEU A 125 4.14 -6.43 13.11
C LEU A 125 5.22 -7.50 12.96
N LYS A 126 6.06 -7.38 11.93
CA LYS A 126 7.23 -8.27 11.73
C LYS A 126 8.17 -8.30 12.93
N SER A 127 8.41 -7.17 13.60
CA SER A 127 9.37 -7.15 14.73
C SER A 127 8.82 -7.77 16.00
N CYS A 128 7.49 -7.94 16.12
CA CYS A 128 6.86 -8.43 17.34
C CYS A 128 6.01 -9.68 17.17
N TRP A 129 5.75 -10.16 15.95
CA TRP A 129 4.82 -11.25 15.66
C TRP A 129 5.05 -12.50 16.53
N ASP A 130 6.30 -12.95 16.64
CA ASP A 130 6.70 -14.13 17.43
C ASP A 130 6.53 -13.95 18.95
N THR A 131 6.39 -12.71 19.41
CA THR A 131 6.23 -12.39 20.83
C THR A 131 4.77 -12.24 21.25
N LEU A 132 3.86 -12.14 20.28
CA LEU A 132 2.43 -11.95 20.53
C LEU A 132 1.79 -13.27 20.96
N SER A 133 0.91 -13.19 21.96
CA SER A 133 0.01 -14.30 22.30
C SER A 133 -1.05 -14.53 21.22
N ASP A 134 -1.62 -15.73 21.15
CA ASP A 134 -2.71 -16.03 20.21
C ASP A 134 -3.90 -15.07 20.35
N ALA A 135 -4.19 -14.61 21.58
CA ALA A 135 -5.25 -13.65 21.82
C ALA A 135 -4.93 -12.26 21.23
N GLU A 136 -3.67 -11.83 21.31
CA GLU A 136 -3.21 -10.57 20.71
C GLU A 136 -3.19 -10.68 19.18
N LYS A 137 -2.73 -11.82 18.63
CA LYS A 137 -2.79 -12.12 17.19
C LYS A 137 -4.23 -12.13 16.67
N GLU A 138 -5.17 -12.70 17.43
CA GLU A 138 -6.61 -12.71 17.09
C GLU A 138 -7.22 -11.31 17.10
N ASP A 139 -6.84 -10.44 18.04
CA ASP A 139 -7.32 -9.06 18.05
C ASP A 139 -6.81 -8.26 16.84
N ILE A 140 -5.53 -8.43 16.49
CA ILE A 140 -4.92 -7.80 15.30
C ILE A 140 -5.57 -8.36 14.01
N ALA A 141 -5.72 -9.68 13.90
CA ALA A 141 -6.34 -10.32 12.74
C ALA A 141 -7.80 -9.89 12.55
N ALA A 142 -8.56 -9.76 13.63
CA ALA A 142 -9.93 -9.24 13.58
C ALA A 142 -9.99 -7.79 13.10
N THR A 143 -9.02 -6.97 13.50
CA THR A 143 -8.88 -5.58 13.03
C THR A 143 -8.55 -5.55 11.53
N LEU A 144 -7.58 -6.34 11.09
CA LEU A 144 -7.21 -6.47 9.67
C LEU A 144 -8.34 -7.01 8.81
N LYS A 145 -9.15 -7.95 9.33
CA LYS A 145 -10.33 -8.46 8.64
C LYS A 145 -11.35 -7.37 8.34
N GLN A 146 -11.62 -6.51 9.32
CA GLN A 146 -12.51 -5.37 9.11
C GLN A 146 -11.93 -4.42 8.05
N TYR A 147 -10.64 -4.10 8.16
CA TYR A 147 -9.94 -3.28 7.17
C TYR A 147 -10.06 -3.83 5.75
N PHE A 148 -9.84 -5.14 5.54
CA PHE A 148 -9.98 -5.73 4.20
C PHE A 148 -11.43 -5.76 3.74
N THR A 149 -12.39 -6.01 4.64
CA THR A 149 -13.81 -5.93 4.29
C THR A 149 -14.17 -4.55 3.73
N GLU A 150 -13.68 -3.49 4.38
CA GLU A 150 -13.90 -2.11 3.93
C GLU A 150 -13.15 -1.81 2.63
N LEU A 151 -11.86 -2.16 2.55
CA LEU A 151 -11.03 -1.95 1.37
C LEU A 151 -11.60 -2.66 0.12
N ARG A 152 -12.04 -3.91 0.27
CA ARG A 152 -12.64 -4.72 -0.81
C ARG A 152 -14.06 -4.26 -1.17
N SER A 153 -14.71 -3.44 -0.34
CA SER A 153 -16.04 -2.89 -0.62
C SER A 153 -16.02 -1.64 -1.50
N LEU A 154 -14.83 -1.08 -1.75
CA LEU A 154 -14.67 0.06 -2.65
C LEU A 154 -15.24 -0.25 -4.04
N PRO A 155 -16.03 0.69 -4.62
CA PRO A 155 -16.66 0.47 -5.91
C PRO A 155 -15.59 0.32 -6.99
N SER A 156 -15.61 -0.82 -7.69
CA SER A 156 -14.71 -1.08 -8.79
C SER A 156 -14.99 -0.15 -9.97
N PRO A 157 -13.97 0.48 -10.57
CA PRO A 157 -14.12 1.26 -11.80
C PRO A 157 -14.22 0.38 -13.06
N GLY A 158 -14.21 -0.96 -12.90
CA GLY A 158 -14.43 -1.91 -14.00
C GLY A 158 -13.21 -2.16 -14.89
N TYR A 159 -12.00 -1.86 -14.41
CA TYR A 159 -10.74 -2.16 -15.10
C TYR A 159 -9.71 -2.69 -14.10
N TYR A 160 -8.65 -3.32 -14.63
CA TYR A 160 -7.48 -3.74 -13.86
C TYR A 160 -6.28 -2.87 -14.19
N GLY A 161 -5.58 -2.39 -13.17
CA GLY A 161 -4.48 -1.44 -13.31
C GLY A 161 -4.37 -0.53 -12.09
N PHE A 162 -3.42 0.39 -12.12
CA PHE A 162 -3.28 1.40 -11.07
C PHE A 162 -4.39 2.46 -11.13
N LEU A 163 -4.53 3.22 -10.04
CA LEU A 163 -5.54 4.28 -9.91
C LEU A 163 -5.55 5.23 -11.12
N GLY A 164 -6.73 5.59 -11.60
CA GLY A 164 -6.91 6.51 -12.73
C GLY A 164 -6.48 5.92 -14.07
N ARG A 165 -6.76 4.63 -14.29
CA ARG A 165 -6.53 3.87 -15.53
C ARG A 165 -5.08 3.86 -15.98
N ARG A 166 -4.15 3.73 -15.04
CA ARG A 166 -2.72 3.63 -15.35
C ARG A 166 -2.29 2.18 -15.53
N PRO A 167 -1.28 1.92 -16.37
CA PRO A 167 -0.70 0.59 -16.51
C PRO A 167 -0.08 0.11 -15.19
N PHE A 168 0.03 -1.20 -15.01
CA PHE A 168 0.86 -1.80 -13.98
C PHE A 168 2.35 -1.59 -14.28
N GLU A 169 3.14 -1.48 -13.21
CA GLU A 169 4.60 -1.34 -13.32
C GLU A 169 5.36 -2.45 -12.58
N SER A 170 4.65 -3.42 -12.01
CA SER A 170 5.28 -4.54 -11.31
C SER A 170 6.02 -5.47 -12.27
N LEU A 171 6.96 -6.28 -11.76
CA LEU A 171 7.83 -7.14 -12.57
C LEU A 171 7.04 -8.09 -13.51
N MET A 172 5.85 -8.52 -13.08
CA MET A 172 4.99 -9.40 -13.89
C MET A 172 4.44 -8.73 -15.15
N PHE A 173 4.41 -7.40 -15.18
CA PHE A 173 3.93 -6.59 -16.30
C PHE A 173 5.03 -5.67 -16.88
N GLU A 174 6.29 -5.92 -16.53
CA GLU A 174 7.40 -5.04 -16.90
C GLU A 174 7.71 -5.08 -18.40
N THR A 175 7.87 -3.90 -18.98
CA THR A 175 8.19 -3.69 -20.40
C THR A 175 9.31 -2.67 -20.53
N MET A 176 10.22 -2.83 -21.50
CA MET A 176 11.25 -1.81 -21.78
C MET A 176 10.65 -0.51 -22.32
N GLU A 177 9.58 -0.63 -23.10
CA GLU A 177 8.80 0.48 -23.67
C GLU A 177 7.32 0.23 -23.34
N PRO A 178 6.51 1.27 -23.08
CA PRO A 178 5.10 1.11 -22.75
C PRO A 178 4.37 0.23 -23.78
N ASN A 179 3.76 -0.86 -23.33
CA ASN A 179 2.99 -1.75 -24.17
C ASN A 179 1.67 -2.12 -23.47
N PRO A 180 0.54 -1.50 -23.86
CA PRO A 180 -0.77 -1.73 -23.23
C PRO A 180 -1.23 -3.19 -23.27
N ALA A 181 -0.75 -4.00 -24.21
CA ALA A 181 -1.05 -5.43 -24.24
C ALA A 181 -0.35 -6.22 -23.13
N ILE A 182 0.69 -5.65 -22.51
CA ILE A 182 1.44 -6.26 -21.41
C ILE A 182 1.20 -5.53 -20.09
N ASN A 183 1.11 -4.21 -20.08
CA ASN A 183 1.04 -3.43 -18.86
C ASN A 183 -0.33 -2.80 -18.60
N GLY A 184 -1.27 -2.91 -19.54
CA GLY A 184 -2.63 -2.43 -19.35
C GLY A 184 -2.76 -0.90 -19.41
N PRO A 185 -3.77 -0.31 -18.73
CA PRO A 185 -4.80 -0.99 -17.94
C PRO A 185 -5.60 -1.99 -18.80
N PHE A 186 -6.19 -2.99 -18.15
CA PHE A 186 -6.95 -4.06 -18.80
C PHE A 186 -8.44 -3.91 -18.54
N GLU A 187 -9.28 -4.18 -19.54
CA GLU A 187 -10.74 -4.15 -19.39
C GLU A 187 -11.30 -5.47 -18.85
N THR A 188 -10.57 -6.58 -19.05
CA THR A 188 -11.00 -7.93 -18.70
C THR A 188 -9.89 -8.69 -17.99
N GLU A 189 -10.28 -9.70 -17.20
CA GLU A 189 -9.31 -10.60 -16.55
C GLU A 189 -8.54 -11.40 -17.60
N GLU A 190 -9.19 -11.73 -18.72
CA GLU A 190 -8.57 -12.39 -19.86
C GLU A 190 -7.43 -11.55 -20.48
N ASP A 191 -7.63 -10.24 -20.65
CA ASP A 191 -6.60 -9.33 -21.12
C ASP A 191 -5.43 -9.22 -20.14
N LEU A 192 -5.74 -9.16 -18.82
CA LEU A 192 -4.72 -9.16 -17.77
C LEU A 192 -3.88 -10.45 -17.82
N ASN A 193 -4.54 -11.60 -17.92
CA ASN A 193 -3.90 -12.91 -18.05
C ASN A 193 -2.99 -12.98 -19.27
N GLU A 194 -3.45 -12.52 -20.43
CA GLU A 194 -2.65 -12.45 -21.64
C GLU A 194 -1.46 -11.50 -21.48
N GLY A 195 -1.64 -10.37 -20.79
CA GLY A 195 -0.56 -9.43 -20.47
C GLY A 195 0.55 -10.08 -19.65
N MET A 196 0.21 -10.83 -18.60
CA MET A 196 1.18 -11.64 -17.85
C MET A 196 1.91 -12.63 -18.77
N ILE A 197 1.19 -13.36 -19.63
CA ILE A 197 1.79 -14.35 -20.52
C ILE A 197 2.74 -13.71 -21.54
N LEU A 198 2.38 -12.56 -22.09
CA LEU A 198 3.20 -11.80 -23.04
C LEU A 198 4.45 -11.24 -22.38
N SER A 199 4.32 -10.70 -21.16
CA SER A 199 5.46 -10.29 -20.32
C SER A 199 6.44 -11.45 -20.12
N TYR A 200 5.93 -12.62 -19.69
CA TYR A 200 6.75 -13.82 -19.50
C TYR A 200 7.44 -14.23 -20.81
N ALA A 201 6.69 -14.35 -21.90
CA ALA A 201 7.19 -14.79 -23.20
C ALA A 201 8.23 -13.86 -23.82
N SER A 202 8.29 -12.59 -23.40
CA SER A 202 9.29 -11.62 -23.87
C SER A 202 10.72 -11.97 -23.44
N ARG A 203 10.88 -12.69 -22.33
CA ARG A 203 12.17 -12.99 -21.71
C ARG A 203 12.42 -14.49 -21.47
N ARG A 204 11.40 -15.33 -21.64
CA ARG A 204 11.39 -16.74 -21.18
C ARG A 204 10.87 -17.72 -22.25
N PRO A 205 11.00 -19.06 -22.05
CA PRO A 205 10.67 -20.05 -23.07
C PRO A 205 9.20 -20.05 -23.51
N LYS A 206 8.99 -19.98 -24.83
CA LYS A 206 7.65 -19.94 -25.47
C LYS A 206 6.76 -21.14 -25.16
N HIS A 207 7.32 -22.33 -24.94
CA HIS A 207 6.54 -23.52 -24.60
C HIS A 207 5.87 -23.41 -23.22
N ARG A 208 6.55 -22.82 -22.23
CA ARG A 208 5.96 -22.57 -20.91
C ARG A 208 4.89 -21.48 -20.98
N ALA A 209 5.09 -20.45 -21.80
CA ALA A 209 4.05 -19.45 -22.08
C ALA A 209 2.79 -20.08 -22.72
N ALA A 210 2.95 -21.00 -23.67
CA ALA A 210 1.82 -21.71 -24.27
C ALA A 210 1.08 -22.61 -23.28
N PHE A 211 1.81 -23.25 -22.36
CA PHE A 211 1.23 -24.00 -21.25
C PHE A 211 0.45 -23.09 -20.31
N MET A 212 1.04 -21.98 -19.86
CA MET A 212 0.40 -20.97 -19.02
C MET A 212 -0.88 -20.46 -19.67
N ARG A 213 -0.86 -20.09 -20.96
CA ARG A 213 -2.06 -19.62 -21.68
C ARG A 213 -3.25 -20.58 -21.59
N ARG A 214 -3.03 -21.89 -21.78
CA ARG A 214 -4.11 -22.86 -21.59
C ARG A 214 -4.57 -22.97 -20.15
N ALA A 215 -3.64 -22.96 -19.20
CA ALA A 215 -3.96 -23.17 -17.79
C ALA A 215 -4.69 -21.98 -17.18
N LEU A 216 -4.18 -20.76 -17.40
CA LEU A 216 -4.75 -19.54 -16.83
C LEU A 216 -6.16 -19.28 -17.35
N ALA A 217 -6.45 -19.62 -18.60
CA ALA A 217 -7.80 -19.51 -19.17
C ALA A 217 -8.87 -20.34 -18.42
N THR A 218 -8.46 -21.34 -17.62
CA THR A 218 -9.37 -22.13 -16.78
C THR A 218 -9.24 -21.85 -15.29
N THR A 219 -8.14 -21.24 -14.86
CA THR A 219 -7.88 -20.93 -13.45
C THR A 219 -8.34 -19.52 -13.10
N PHE A 220 -7.95 -18.53 -13.89
CA PHE A 220 -8.21 -17.11 -13.62
C PHE A 220 -9.34 -16.63 -14.51
N HIS A 221 -10.57 -16.75 -14.01
CA HIS A 221 -11.77 -16.31 -14.69
C HIS A 221 -12.87 -15.90 -13.70
N GLY A 222 -13.58 -14.82 -14.01
CA GLY A 222 -14.71 -14.33 -13.22
C GLY A 222 -14.33 -13.54 -11.96
N HIS A 223 -13.07 -13.15 -11.79
CA HIS A 223 -12.62 -12.39 -10.64
C HIS A 223 -12.71 -10.89 -10.90
N GLU A 224 -13.68 -10.22 -10.26
CA GLU A 224 -13.86 -8.78 -10.41
C GLU A 224 -12.64 -7.96 -9.91
N PRO A 225 -12.36 -6.78 -10.49
CA PRO A 225 -11.30 -5.91 -10.00
C PRO A 225 -11.66 -5.35 -8.61
N LYS A 226 -10.78 -5.58 -7.64
CA LYS A 226 -10.85 -5.07 -6.27
C LYS A 226 -9.64 -4.20 -5.97
N PHE A 227 -9.85 -3.10 -5.22
CA PHE A 227 -8.74 -2.26 -4.78
C PHE A 227 -7.88 -3.05 -3.79
N THR A 228 -6.60 -3.19 -4.13
CA THR A 228 -5.65 -4.14 -3.55
C THR A 228 -4.40 -3.41 -3.09
N HIS A 229 -3.89 -3.76 -1.90
CA HIS A 229 -2.65 -3.23 -1.36
C HIS A 229 -1.44 -3.81 -2.11
N ALA A 230 -1.49 -5.11 -2.42
CA ALA A 230 -0.56 -5.84 -3.28
C ALA A 230 0.87 -6.03 -2.73
N ASP A 231 1.25 -5.34 -1.64
CA ASP A 231 2.43 -5.66 -0.81
C ASP A 231 2.07 -5.94 0.66
N PHE A 232 1.01 -6.70 0.93
CA PHE A 232 0.57 -6.95 2.31
C PHE A 232 1.48 -7.96 3.03
N GLN A 233 2.41 -7.44 3.84
CA GLN A 233 3.38 -8.20 4.62
C GLN A 233 3.47 -7.65 6.06
N CYS A 234 3.91 -8.46 7.02
CA CYS A 234 4.13 -8.03 8.41
C CYS A 234 5.04 -6.79 8.56
N LYS A 235 5.97 -6.55 7.62
CA LYS A 235 6.83 -5.35 7.62
C LYS A 235 6.06 -4.05 7.33
N ASN A 236 4.90 -4.16 6.68
CA ASN A 236 4.07 -3.05 6.20
C ASN A 236 2.85 -2.81 7.12
N ILE A 237 2.89 -3.37 8.34
CA ILE A 237 1.87 -3.19 9.36
C ILE A 237 2.56 -2.62 10.59
N ILE A 238 2.10 -1.47 11.07
CA ILE A 238 2.53 -0.88 12.34
C ILE A 238 1.48 -1.17 13.39
N VAL A 239 1.93 -1.63 14.56
CA VAL A 239 1.06 -1.87 15.71
C VAL A 239 1.52 -1.06 16.92
N ARG A 240 0.54 -0.48 17.62
CA ARG A 240 0.73 0.25 18.88
C ARG A 240 -0.21 -0.30 19.93
N LYS A 241 0.33 -0.71 21.08
CA LYS A 241 -0.46 -1.24 22.19
C LYS A 241 -1.21 -0.08 22.86
N THR A 242 -2.53 -0.18 22.98
CA THR A 242 -3.40 0.90 23.50
C THR A 242 -3.96 0.63 24.90
N GLY A 243 -3.61 -0.51 25.50
CA GLY A 243 -3.95 -0.90 26.88
C GLY A 243 -5.11 -1.90 26.98
N CYS A 244 -5.25 -2.53 28.16
CA CYS A 244 -6.32 -3.50 28.44
C CYS A 244 -7.27 -2.99 29.55
N GLU A 245 -8.56 -3.19 29.29
CA GLU A 245 -9.73 -3.19 30.20
C GLU A 245 -10.05 -1.92 31.01
N ASP A 246 -11.23 -1.36 30.70
CA ASP A 246 -12.17 -1.05 31.77
C ASP A 246 -13.52 -1.69 31.42
N GLY A 247 -14.01 -2.53 32.35
CA GLY A 247 -14.96 -3.65 32.16
C GLY A 247 -16.38 -3.34 31.67
N LYS A 248 -16.56 -2.47 30.67
CA LYS A 248 -17.86 -2.20 30.06
C LYS A 248 -17.88 -2.19 28.53
N ASN A 249 -16.72 -2.12 27.85
CA ASN A 249 -16.60 -2.30 26.39
C ASN A 249 -15.22 -2.90 26.07
N ARG A 250 -15.16 -4.01 25.32
CA ARG A 250 -13.90 -4.58 24.82
C ARG A 250 -13.25 -3.58 23.87
N LYS A 251 -12.30 -2.77 24.36
CA LYS A 251 -11.43 -1.95 23.51
C LYS A 251 -10.39 -2.87 22.85
N ARG A 252 -10.08 -2.63 21.57
CA ARG A 252 -8.97 -3.29 20.87
C ARG A 252 -7.68 -3.10 21.66
N MET A 253 -6.86 -4.15 21.75
CA MET A 253 -5.57 -4.12 22.44
C MET A 253 -4.50 -3.37 21.65
N TYR A 254 -4.66 -3.38 20.32
CA TYR A 254 -3.77 -2.74 19.37
C TYR A 254 -4.50 -1.76 18.48
N GLU A 255 -3.86 -0.62 18.24
CA GLU A 255 -4.04 0.14 17.01
C GLU A 255 -3.20 -0.51 15.91
N VAL A 256 -3.79 -0.67 14.73
CA VAL A 256 -3.18 -1.34 13.58
C VAL A 256 -3.24 -0.41 12.37
N THR A 257 -2.09 -0.11 11.80
CA THR A 257 -1.99 0.76 10.62
C THR A 257 -1.24 0.05 9.50
N VAL A 258 -1.84 -0.02 8.31
CA VAL A 258 -1.21 -0.56 7.09
C VAL A 258 -0.57 0.57 6.31
N ILE A 259 0.70 0.39 5.93
CA ILE A 259 1.56 1.37 5.24
C ILE A 259 2.13 0.78 3.95
N ASP A 260 2.86 1.58 3.17
CA ASP A 260 3.58 1.15 1.96
C ASP A 260 2.64 0.74 0.80
N TRP A 261 1.87 1.71 0.33
CA TRP A 261 0.83 1.55 -0.70
C TRP A 261 1.35 1.65 -2.14
N GLU A 262 2.66 1.46 -2.36
CA GLU A 262 3.30 1.73 -3.65
C GLU A 262 2.79 0.84 -4.79
N GLU A 263 2.46 -0.42 -4.49
CA GLU A 263 1.96 -1.41 -5.46
C GLU A 263 0.42 -1.43 -5.58
N ALA A 264 -0.27 -0.55 -4.86
CA ALA A 264 -1.72 -0.62 -4.75
C ALA A 264 -2.45 -0.24 -6.05
N GLY A 265 -3.58 -0.90 -6.31
CA GLY A 265 -4.35 -0.73 -7.54
C GLY A 265 -5.56 -1.65 -7.62
N TRP A 266 -6.16 -1.75 -8.80
CA TRP A 266 -7.28 -2.65 -9.09
C TRP A 266 -6.78 -3.96 -9.65
N TYR A 267 -6.88 -5.02 -8.85
CA TYR A 267 -6.41 -6.36 -9.18
C TYR A 267 -7.56 -7.37 -9.05
N PRO A 268 -7.45 -8.58 -9.63
CA PRO A 268 -8.42 -9.64 -9.39
C PRO A 268 -8.68 -9.90 -7.90
N SER A 269 -9.89 -10.31 -7.54
CA SER A 269 -10.30 -10.49 -6.14
C SER A 269 -9.40 -11.46 -5.34
N TYR A 270 -8.73 -12.40 -6.01
CA TYR A 270 -7.79 -13.33 -5.38
C TYR A 270 -6.44 -12.70 -5.02
N TRP A 271 -6.09 -11.58 -5.64
CA TRP A 271 -4.69 -11.14 -5.73
C TRP A 271 -4.06 -10.89 -4.37
N GLU A 272 -4.75 -10.17 -3.46
CA GLU A 272 -4.25 -9.86 -2.11
C GLU A 272 -3.82 -11.11 -1.35
N TYR A 273 -4.70 -12.13 -1.30
CA TYR A 273 -4.41 -13.37 -0.59
C TYR A 273 -3.21 -14.09 -1.19
N THR A 274 -3.20 -14.21 -2.52
CA THR A 274 -2.16 -14.97 -3.21
C THR A 274 -0.78 -14.33 -3.09
N VAL A 275 -0.67 -13.00 -3.19
CA VAL A 275 0.63 -12.31 -3.07
C VAL A 275 1.10 -12.22 -1.62
N ALA A 276 0.19 -12.05 -0.65
CA ALA A 276 0.52 -12.10 0.77
C ALA A 276 1.02 -13.49 1.19
N ALA A 277 0.38 -14.55 0.69
CA ALA A 277 0.83 -15.93 0.90
C ALA A 277 2.20 -16.18 0.24
N HIS A 278 2.42 -15.71 -1.00
CA HIS A 278 3.71 -15.83 -1.68
C HIS A 278 4.85 -15.11 -0.95
N ALA A 279 4.57 -13.94 -0.40
CA ALA A 279 5.57 -13.13 0.33
C ALA A 279 5.95 -13.70 1.71
N SER A 280 5.27 -14.75 2.16
CA SER A 280 5.57 -15.40 3.44
C SER A 280 6.88 -16.17 3.38
N ASP A 281 7.69 -16.10 4.44
CA ASP A 281 8.96 -16.82 4.56
C ASP A 281 8.82 -18.24 5.14
N TRP A 282 7.61 -18.59 5.56
CA TRP A 282 7.24 -19.88 6.16
C TRP A 282 8.04 -20.23 7.42
N GLN A 283 8.67 -19.24 8.07
CA GLN A 283 9.43 -19.43 9.31
C GLN A 283 8.56 -19.28 10.56
N ASP A 284 7.45 -18.56 10.45
CA ASP A 284 6.47 -18.35 11.51
C ASP A 284 5.07 -18.84 11.11
N ASP A 285 4.09 -18.58 11.98
CA ASP A 285 2.70 -18.98 11.75
C ASP A 285 1.85 -17.94 10.99
N TRP A 286 2.41 -16.78 10.61
CA TRP A 286 1.68 -15.70 9.90
C TRP A 286 0.81 -16.18 8.73
N PRO A 287 1.28 -17.10 7.85
CA PRO A 287 0.46 -17.56 6.71
C PRO A 287 -0.87 -18.18 7.15
N ASN A 288 -0.91 -18.84 8.31
CA ASN A 288 -2.11 -19.47 8.84
C ASN A 288 -3.18 -18.44 9.26
N TRP A 289 -2.78 -17.17 9.43
CA TRP A 289 -3.68 -16.09 9.82
C TRP A 289 -4.27 -15.34 8.62
N LEU A 290 -3.71 -15.49 7.42
CA LEU A 290 -4.23 -14.84 6.21
C LEU A 290 -5.70 -15.21 5.96
N ALA A 291 -6.04 -16.49 6.05
CA ALA A 291 -7.42 -16.98 5.88
C ALA A 291 -8.40 -16.50 6.99
N LYS A 292 -7.90 -15.93 8.10
CA LYS A 292 -8.74 -15.27 9.09
C LYS A 292 -9.01 -13.80 8.73
N MET A 293 -8.12 -13.18 7.97
CA MET A 293 -8.16 -11.75 7.60
C MET A 293 -8.84 -11.50 6.26
N MET A 294 -8.80 -12.46 5.33
CA MET A 294 -9.36 -12.35 3.99
C MET A 294 -9.85 -13.71 3.47
N ASP A 295 -10.62 -13.68 2.38
CA ASP A 295 -11.10 -14.91 1.74
C ASP A 295 -9.91 -15.70 1.16
N PRO A 296 -9.82 -17.03 1.41
CA PRO A 296 -8.75 -17.85 0.88
C PRO A 296 -8.97 -18.18 -0.59
N TYR A 297 -7.91 -18.04 -1.38
CA TYR A 297 -7.84 -18.37 -2.81
C TYR A 297 -6.69 -19.35 -3.05
N ASP A 298 -6.77 -20.54 -2.43
CA ASP A 298 -5.67 -21.52 -2.39
C ASP A 298 -5.34 -22.10 -3.77
N LEU A 299 -6.35 -22.25 -4.64
CA LEU A 299 -6.16 -22.73 -6.00
C LEU A 299 -5.43 -21.70 -6.85
N GLU A 300 -5.84 -20.44 -6.74
CA GLU A 300 -5.23 -19.32 -7.43
C GLU A 300 -3.80 -19.09 -6.90
N PHE A 301 -3.60 -19.22 -5.59
CA PHE A 301 -2.30 -19.10 -4.95
C PHE A 301 -1.28 -20.06 -5.56
N ALA A 302 -1.63 -21.33 -5.76
CA ALA A 302 -0.71 -22.31 -6.36
C ALA A 302 -0.24 -21.88 -7.77
N TRP A 303 -1.12 -21.23 -8.54
CA TRP A 303 -0.77 -20.70 -9.86
C TRP A 303 0.02 -19.40 -9.78
N VAL A 304 -0.41 -18.45 -8.95
CA VAL A 304 0.29 -17.17 -8.74
C VAL A 304 1.71 -17.41 -8.25
N ASP A 305 1.90 -18.29 -7.26
CA ASP A 305 3.22 -18.65 -6.73
C ASP A 305 4.13 -19.26 -7.82
N MET A 306 3.60 -20.20 -8.62
CA MET A 306 4.33 -20.77 -9.76
C MET A 306 4.72 -19.70 -10.81
N ILE A 307 3.83 -18.73 -11.07
CA ILE A 307 4.10 -17.62 -11.98
C ILE A 307 5.19 -16.73 -11.39
N HIS A 308 5.03 -16.23 -10.16
CA HIS A 308 6.02 -15.39 -9.48
C HIS A 308 7.41 -16.03 -9.49
N GLN A 309 7.53 -17.29 -9.08
CA GLN A 309 8.78 -18.03 -9.11
C GLN A 309 9.40 -18.04 -10.52
N SER A 310 8.58 -18.16 -11.57
CA SER A 310 9.06 -18.15 -12.95
C SER A 310 9.67 -16.81 -13.40
N TYR A 311 9.27 -15.69 -12.79
CA TYR A 311 9.84 -14.37 -13.03
C TYR A 311 11.13 -14.14 -12.24
N TYR A 312 11.15 -14.52 -10.96
CA TYR A 312 12.25 -14.24 -10.03
C TYR A 312 13.36 -15.31 -9.98
N GLY A 313 13.28 -16.36 -10.82
CA GLY A 313 14.35 -17.34 -10.99
C GLY A 313 14.19 -18.67 -10.23
N GLY A 314 12.95 -19.05 -9.93
CA GLY A 314 12.59 -20.37 -9.41
C GLY A 314 12.70 -21.46 -10.47
N LEU A 315 13.69 -22.34 -10.22
CA LEU A 315 14.20 -23.53 -10.93
C LEU A 315 15.18 -23.25 -12.08
#